data_AF-A0A1H3IPK7-F1
#
_entry.id   AF-A0A1H3IPK7-F1
#
_cell.length_a   1.000
_cell.length_b   1.000
_cell.length_c   1.000
_cell.angle_alpha   90.00
_cell.angle_beta   90.00
_cell.angle_gamma   90.00
#
_symmetry.space_group_name_H-M   'P 1'
#
loop_
_entity.id
_entity.type
_entity.pdbx_description
1 polymer ?
#
loop_
_entity_poly.entity_id
_entity_poly.type
_entity_poly.pdbx_seq_one_letter_code
_entity_poly.pdbx_strand_id
1 'polypeptide(L)'
;MEAVSDAATETVVIMSSSQVGKALALDTPLATPTGWTTMADVQVGDILFDETGAPCRVTGATDVMRNRRCYRVRFSDGSSIVADADHLWAVDSDTPVRAQDALRDLFHDDPPGGPDDEGDC
;
A
#
# COMPACT_ATOMS: atom_id res chain seq x y z
N MET A 1 26.45 1.91 -8.92
CA MET A 1 25.70 1.44 -7.74
C MET A 1 24.38 0.91 -8.27
N GLU A 2 24.43 -0.28 -8.88
CA GLU A 2 23.31 -0.98 -9.53
C GLU A 2 23.33 -2.42 -8.99
N ALA A 3 23.22 -2.56 -7.66
CA ALA A 3 23.36 -3.86 -7.00
C ALA A 3 22.20 -4.81 -7.32
N VAL A 4 21.07 -4.28 -7.82
CA VAL A 4 19.85 -5.03 -8.13
C VAL A 4 19.98 -5.80 -9.45
N SER A 5 20.85 -5.36 -10.35
CA SER A 5 20.96 -5.88 -11.73
C SER A 5 22.31 -6.55 -12.02
N ASP A 6 23.22 -6.61 -11.04
CA ASP A 6 24.53 -7.23 -11.18
C ASP A 6 24.51 -8.73 -10.88
N ALA A 7 24.83 -9.55 -11.88
CA ALA A 7 24.88 -11.00 -11.81
C ALA A 7 25.92 -11.57 -10.82
N ALA A 8 26.89 -10.76 -10.38
CA ALA A 8 27.85 -11.14 -9.34
C ALA A 8 27.32 -10.92 -7.92
N THR A 9 26.13 -10.33 -7.75
CA THR A 9 25.54 -10.06 -6.43
C THR A 9 24.78 -11.28 -5.94
N GLU A 10 25.33 -11.97 -4.94
CA GLU A 10 24.69 -13.14 -4.32
C GLU A 10 23.57 -12.76 -3.33
N THR A 11 23.58 -11.55 -2.76
CA THR A 11 22.56 -11.09 -1.80
C THR A 11 22.46 -9.56 -1.79
N VAL A 12 21.22 -9.04 -1.82
CA VAL A 12 20.90 -7.61 -1.66
C VAL A 12 20.03 -7.44 -0.42
N VAL A 13 20.43 -6.52 0.47
CA VAL A 13 19.60 -6.09 1.62
C VAL A 13 19.09 -4.69 1.32
N ILE A 14 17.77 -4.55 1.21
CA ILE A 14 17.10 -3.27 0.98
C ILE A 14 16.57 -2.77 2.33
N MET A 15 17.12 -1.65 2.80
CA MET A 15 16.62 -0.95 3.99
C MET A 15 15.71 0.18 3.54
N SER A 16 14.40 -0.03 3.65
CA SER A 16 13.37 1.01 3.54
C SER A 16 12.76 1.25 4.93
N SER A 17 12.15 2.40 5.18
CA SER A 17 11.38 2.61 6.42
C SER A 17 10.29 1.54 6.54
N SER A 18 10.05 1.04 7.76
CA SER A 18 9.07 0.00 8.11
C SER A 18 7.71 0.25 7.43
N GLN A 19 7.50 -0.40 6.29
CA GLN A 19 6.35 -0.24 5.37
C GLN A 19 6.03 -1.57 4.66
N VAL A 20 6.23 -2.70 5.35
CA VAL A 20 5.73 -4.01 4.93
C VAL A 20 4.27 -4.10 5.34
N GLY A 21 3.35 -3.77 4.43
CA GLY A 21 1.91 -3.67 4.74
C GLY A 21 1.06 -2.85 3.78
N LYS A 22 1.61 -2.38 2.65
CA LYS A 22 0.93 -1.44 1.74
C LYS A 22 0.03 -2.10 0.70
N ALA A 23 -0.55 -3.26 1.00
CA ALA A 23 -1.42 -3.92 0.04
C ALA A 23 -2.77 -3.19 -0.07
N LEU A 24 -3.32 -3.23 -1.28
CA LEU A 24 -4.66 -2.79 -1.64
C LEU A 24 -5.32 -3.96 -2.36
N ALA A 25 -6.66 -3.99 -2.38
CA ALA A 25 -7.39 -4.98 -3.15
C ALA A 25 -6.99 -4.94 -4.63
N LEU A 26 -6.92 -6.11 -5.25
CA LEU A 26 -6.45 -6.28 -6.63
C LEU A 26 -7.25 -5.50 -7.67
N ASP A 27 -8.54 -5.29 -7.44
CA ASP A 27 -9.42 -4.50 -8.32
C ASP A 27 -9.33 -2.99 -8.10
N THR A 28 -8.48 -2.53 -7.19
CA THR A 28 -8.28 -1.09 -6.92
C THR A 28 -7.80 -0.39 -8.19
N PRO A 29 -8.54 0.62 -8.70
CA PRO A 29 -8.19 1.29 -9.94
C PRO A 29 -7.02 2.26 -9.73
N LEU A 30 -6.06 2.24 -10.66
CA LEU A 30 -4.92 3.15 -10.71
C LEU A 30 -4.98 3.99 -11.99
N ALA A 31 -4.83 5.29 -11.85
CA ALA A 31 -4.84 6.21 -12.99
C ALA A 31 -3.52 6.12 -13.76
N THR A 32 -3.61 6.01 -15.09
CA THR A 32 -2.48 6.11 -16.01
C THR A 32 -2.67 7.32 -16.93
N PRO A 33 -1.62 7.86 -17.58
CA PRO A 33 -1.78 8.93 -18.56
C PRO A 33 -2.68 8.59 -19.75
N THR A 34 -2.94 7.32 -20.00
CA THR A 34 -3.74 6.82 -21.13
C THR A 34 -5.08 6.22 -20.72
N GLY A 35 -5.43 6.26 -19.43
CA GLY A 35 -6.67 5.69 -18.91
C GLY A 35 -6.52 5.16 -17.49
N TRP A 36 -6.88 3.89 -17.30
CA TRP A 36 -6.87 3.23 -16.00
C TRP A 36 -6.26 1.84 -16.13
N THR A 37 -5.57 1.41 -15.07
CA THR A 37 -5.16 0.03 -14.80
C THR A 37 -5.67 -0.36 -13.42
N THR A 38 -5.32 -1.55 -12.93
CA THR A 38 -5.66 -2.01 -11.59
C THR A 38 -4.40 -2.35 -10.79
N MET A 39 -4.54 -2.49 -9.48
CA MET A 39 -3.47 -3.05 -8.63
C MET A 39 -3.06 -4.47 -9.05
N ALA A 40 -3.97 -5.26 -9.65
CA ALA A 40 -3.66 -6.58 -10.20
C ALA A 40 -2.80 -6.51 -11.46
N ASP A 41 -3.09 -5.53 -12.32
CA ASP A 41 -2.55 -5.48 -13.67
C ASP A 41 -1.31 -4.61 -13.79
N VAL A 42 -1.07 -3.67 -12.86
CA VAL A 42 0.09 -2.79 -12.89
C VAL A 42 1.41 -3.55 -12.85
N GLN A 43 2.32 -3.23 -13.76
CA GLN A 43 3.62 -3.88 -13.89
C GLN A 43 4.78 -2.88 -13.81
N VAL A 44 5.98 -3.40 -13.54
CA VAL A 44 7.22 -2.63 -13.67
C VAL A 44 7.34 -2.07 -15.08
N GLY A 45 7.60 -0.77 -15.18
CA GLY A 45 7.69 -0.03 -16.43
C GLY A 45 6.43 0.77 -16.78
N ASP A 46 5.28 0.48 -16.18
CA ASP A 46 4.07 1.28 -16.35
C ASP A 46 4.26 2.71 -15.85
N ILE A 47 3.44 3.61 -16.38
CA ILE A 47 3.42 5.02 -15.97
C ILE A 47 2.14 5.31 -15.20
N LEU A 48 2.31 5.76 -13.95
CA LEU A 48 1.26 6.24 -13.07
C LEU A 48 1.49 7.72 -12.76
N PHE A 49 0.79 8.24 -11.77
CA PHE A 49 1.00 9.59 -11.23
C PHE A 49 1.55 9.53 -9.81
N ASP A 50 2.47 10.45 -9.49
CA ASP A 50 2.94 10.66 -8.12
C ASP A 50 2.00 11.57 -7.31
N GLU A 51 2.38 11.89 -6.07
CA GLU A 51 1.59 12.74 -5.17
C GLU A 51 1.39 14.18 -5.68
N THR A 52 2.23 14.61 -6.62
CA THR A 52 2.12 15.93 -7.27
C THR A 52 1.26 15.89 -8.53
N GLY A 53 0.83 14.69 -8.95
CA GLY A 53 0.13 14.45 -10.21
C GLY A 53 1.06 14.39 -11.43
N ALA A 54 2.38 14.30 -11.25
CA ALA A 54 3.31 14.16 -12.35
C ALA A 54 3.45 12.69 -12.78
N PRO A 55 3.63 12.40 -14.08
CA PRO A 55 3.85 11.03 -14.54
C PRO A 55 5.12 10.41 -13.92
N CYS A 56 4.97 9.26 -13.28
CA CYS A 56 6.05 8.51 -12.64
C CYS A 56 6.08 7.07 -13.14
N ARG A 57 7.26 6.45 -13.13
CA ARG A 57 7.44 5.06 -13.61
C ARG A 57 7.42 4.09 -12.44
N VAL A 58 6.65 3.01 -12.57
CA VAL A 58 6.68 1.88 -11.64
C VAL A 58 8.03 1.18 -11.77
N THR A 59 8.82 1.16 -10.69
CA THR A 59 10.16 0.54 -10.66
C THR A 59 10.18 -0.81 -9.95
N GLY A 60 9.11 -1.15 -9.23
CA GLY A 60 8.97 -2.42 -8.53
C GLY A 60 7.50 -2.77 -8.33
N ALA A 61 7.21 -4.07 -8.42
CA ALA A 61 5.93 -4.67 -8.06
C ALA A 61 6.22 -5.91 -7.21
N THR A 62 5.48 -6.08 -6.12
CA THR A 62 5.58 -7.27 -5.27
C THR A 62 4.63 -8.35 -5.74
N ASP A 63 4.88 -9.61 -5.38
CA ASP A 63 3.89 -10.66 -5.53
C ASP A 63 2.60 -10.33 -4.77
N VAL A 64 1.48 -10.90 -5.23
CA VAL A 64 0.18 -10.78 -4.56
C VAL A 64 0.29 -11.29 -3.12
N MET A 65 -0.03 -10.42 -2.17
CA MET A 65 0.08 -10.71 -0.75
C MET A 65 -1.21 -11.35 -0.24
N ARG A 66 -1.18 -12.68 -0.04
CA ARG A 66 -2.35 -13.48 0.31
C ARG A 66 -2.52 -13.72 1.82
N ASN A 67 -3.72 -14.13 2.20
CA ASN A 67 -4.20 -14.36 3.55
C ASN A 67 -3.97 -13.17 4.49
N ARG A 68 -4.20 -11.95 3.99
CA ARG A 68 -4.08 -10.74 4.80
C ARG A 68 -5.45 -10.23 5.22
N ARG A 69 -5.50 -9.53 6.36
CA ARG A 69 -6.73 -8.91 6.83
C ARG A 69 -6.88 -7.58 6.11
N CYS A 70 -7.99 -7.40 5.42
CA CYS A 70 -8.28 -6.17 4.69
C CYS A 70 -9.59 -5.55 5.16
N TYR A 71 -9.64 -4.22 5.11
CA TYR A 71 -10.74 -3.41 5.59
C TYR A 71 -11.25 -2.48 4.49
N ARG A 72 -12.57 -2.34 4.41
CA ARG A 72 -13.19 -1.31 3.59
C ARG A 72 -13.20 0.03 4.33
N VAL A 73 -12.35 0.94 3.89
CA VAL A 73 -12.35 2.33 4.34
C VAL A 73 -13.36 3.11 3.50
N ARG A 74 -14.37 3.71 4.15
CA ARG A 74 -15.37 4.57 3.51
C ARG A 74 -15.11 6.03 3.88
N PHE A 75 -15.00 6.89 2.87
CA PHE A 75 -14.79 8.32 3.05
C PHE A 75 -16.13 9.07 3.12
N SER A 76 -16.09 10.28 3.65
CA SER A 76 -17.28 11.13 3.82
C SER A 76 -17.92 11.58 2.50
N ASP A 77 -17.17 11.55 1.39
CA ASP A 77 -17.66 11.77 0.03
C ASP A 77 -18.41 10.56 -0.55
N GLY A 78 -18.49 9.46 0.20
CA GLY A 78 -19.17 8.21 -0.18
C GLY A 78 -18.29 7.23 -0.93
N SER A 79 -17.08 7.62 -1.34
CA SER A 79 -16.11 6.71 -1.96
C SER A 79 -15.59 5.68 -0.94
N SER A 80 -15.03 4.58 -1.44
CA SER A 80 -14.45 3.55 -0.59
C SER A 80 -13.30 2.83 -1.26
N ILE A 81 -12.40 2.30 -0.45
CA ILE A 81 -11.25 1.49 -0.87
C ILE A 81 -11.09 0.32 0.10
N VAL A 82 -10.64 -0.82 -0.41
CA VAL A 82 -10.27 -1.97 0.41
C VAL A 82 -8.76 -1.99 0.56
N ALA A 83 -8.28 -1.84 1.78
CA ALA A 83 -6.87 -1.73 2.10
C ALA A 83 -6.49 -2.74 3.18
N ASP A 84 -5.25 -3.18 3.13
CA ASP A 84 -4.66 -4.03 4.15
C ASP A 84 -4.66 -3.37 5.53
N ALA A 85 -4.78 -4.16 6.60
CA ALA A 85 -4.72 -3.69 7.98
C ALA A 85 -3.42 -2.91 8.30
N ASP A 86 -2.30 -3.31 7.70
CA ASP A 86 -1.00 -2.66 7.90
C ASP A 86 -0.77 -1.50 6.89
N HIS A 87 -1.78 -1.13 6.08
CA HIS A 87 -1.66 -0.08 5.08
C HIS A 87 -1.61 1.29 5.75
N LEU A 88 -0.45 1.93 5.73
CA LEU A 88 -0.27 3.25 6.33
C LEU A 88 -0.79 4.37 5.42
N TRP A 89 -1.61 5.24 6.00
CA TRP A 89 -2.19 6.40 5.32
C TRP A 89 -1.49 7.69 5.74
N ALA A 90 -1.17 8.54 4.76
CA ALA A 90 -0.88 9.95 5.04
C ALA A 90 -2.20 10.65 5.35
N VAL A 91 -2.33 11.21 6.55
CA VAL A 91 -3.53 11.90 7.03
C VAL A 91 -3.18 13.29 7.55
N ASP A 92 -4.11 14.23 7.39
CA ASP A 92 -4.06 15.52 8.05
C ASP A 92 -5.05 15.52 9.22
N SER A 93 -4.63 16.02 10.37
CA SER A 93 -5.44 16.07 11.58
C SER A 93 -5.23 17.40 12.30
N ASP A 94 -6.33 18.06 12.65
CA ASP A 94 -6.34 19.25 13.51
C ASP A 94 -5.92 18.95 14.96
N THR A 95 -5.96 17.68 15.34
CA THR A 95 -5.54 17.14 16.63
C THR A 95 -4.09 16.67 16.53
N PRO A 96 -3.16 17.14 17.37
CA PRO A 96 -1.78 16.67 17.32
C PRO A 96 -1.69 15.20 17.73
N VAL A 97 -1.51 14.32 16.75
CA VAL A 97 -1.21 12.90 16.98
C VAL A 97 0.26 12.79 17.35
N ARG A 98 0.57 12.42 18.59
CA ARG A 98 1.97 12.17 18.98
C ARG A 98 2.38 10.81 18.40
N ALA A 99 3.48 10.75 17.66
CA ALA A 99 3.99 9.52 17.03
C ALA A 99 4.17 8.34 18.01
N GLN A 100 4.39 8.64 19.30
CA GLN A 100 4.48 7.64 20.38
C GLN A 100 3.13 7.00 20.75
N ASP A 101 2.00 7.67 20.52
CA ASP A 101 0.66 7.09 20.74
C ASP A 101 0.26 6.19 19.55
N ALA A 102 0.60 6.59 18.32
CA ALA A 102 0.36 5.79 17.11
C ALA A 102 1.09 4.44 17.13
N LEU A 103 2.27 4.38 17.76
CA LEU A 103 3.01 3.12 17.90
C LEU A 103 2.32 2.13 18.85
N ARG A 104 1.53 2.62 19.82
CA ARG A 104 0.83 1.74 20.78
C ARG A 104 -0.33 1.01 20.12
N ASP A 105 -1.01 1.67 19.19
CA ASP A 105 -2.15 1.10 18.46
C ASP A 105 -1.69 0.14 17.35
N LEU A 106 -0.50 0.33 16.77
CA LEU A 106 0.13 -0.63 15.85
C LEU A 106 0.49 -1.98 16.50
N PHE A 107 0.55 -2.05 17.83
CA PHE A 107 0.86 -3.28 18.57
C PHE A 107 -0.29 -3.73 19.49
N HIS A 108 -1.48 -3.15 19.35
CA HIS A 108 -2.67 -3.71 19.99
C HIS A 108 -3.15 -4.88 19.14
N ASP A 109 -3.22 -6.07 19.72
CA ASP A 109 -3.86 -7.21 19.04
C ASP A 109 -5.32 -6.83 18.76
N ASP A 110 -5.66 -6.67 17.48
CA ASP A 110 -7.04 -6.45 17.08
C ASP A 110 -7.91 -7.63 17.51
N PRO A 111 -9.13 -7.39 18.02
CA PRO A 111 -10.07 -8.45 18.34
C PRO A 111 -10.34 -9.33 17.09
N PRO A 112 -10.70 -10.61 17.27
CA PRO A 112 -11.02 -11.50 16.16
C PRO A 112 -12.14 -10.90 15.28
N GLY A 113 -11.99 -11.09 13.96
CA GLY A 113 -12.68 -10.38 12.88
C GLY A 113 -14.17 -10.13 13.07
N GLY A 114 -14.56 -8.88 12.81
CA GLY A 114 -15.96 -8.45 12.74
C GLY A 114 -16.61 -8.76 11.38
N PRO A 115 -17.91 -8.48 11.21
CA PRO A 115 -18.63 -8.74 9.95
C PRO A 115 -18.12 -7.94 8.75
N ASP A 116 -17.25 -6.94 8.99
CA ASP A 116 -16.65 -6.07 7.98
C ASP A 116 -15.23 -6.52 7.54
N ASP A 117 -14.72 -7.65 8.07
CA ASP A 117 -13.48 -8.28 7.58
C ASP A 117 -13.75 -8.90 6.20
N GLU A 118 -13.49 -8.14 5.14
CA GLU A 118 -13.63 -8.58 3.75
C GLU A 118 -12.41 -9.39 3.30
N GLY A 119 -12.11 -10.52 3.96
CA GLY A 119 -11.17 -11.53 3.46
C GLY A 119 -9.82 -11.00 2.95
N ASP A 120 -9.22 -11.73 2.01
CA ASP A 120 -7.93 -11.42 1.40
C ASP A 120 -8.03 -10.24 0.43
N CYS A 121 -7.03 -9.36 0.44
CA CYS A 121 -6.76 -8.46 -0.67
C CYS A 121 -6.36 -9.30 -1.92
#